data_AF-A0A927YL20-F1
#
_entry.id   AF-A0A927YL20-F1
#
_cell.length_a   1.000
_cell.length_b   1.000
_cell.length_c   1.000
_cell.angle_alpha   90.00
_cell.angle_beta   90.00
_cell.angle_gamma   90.00
#
_symmetry.space_group_name_H-M   'P 1'
#
loop_
_entity.id
_entity.type
_entity.pdbx_description
1 polymer ?
#
loop_
_entity_poly.entity_id
_entity_poly.type
_entity_poly.pdbx_seq_one_letter_code
_entity_poly.pdbx_strand_id
1 'polypeptide(L)'
;MLKVDQIKLSVNDSEAKLKGVLSRKLKVNENAIKDFSILKKSIDARKKPDVYYVFSVIVSLSKDDEKRILAKCKKDNNINPYKPMVYTIPKLNKESDSPIVIGAGPAGLFAAYILALNNMHPLILERGKMVEERTNDILKFWETGVLDTSSNVQFGEGGAGTFSDGKLNTLVNDKLGRNKFVLETFVKFGAPSNILYDYKPHIGTDILKTVIANMRKEIISLGGEFKFNTTVSDFILENNKIIGVKANGKSYFSDTVILAIGHSARDTFKKLHDLNVYMEAKDFAVGFRIEHPQEMISYTMYSDAFSKLEPAPYKLATNLNNGRGVYSFCMCPGGFVVNSSSEENRLVVNGMSYSKRDSKNANSAIVVSVGANEFDKSNPLSGIAFQRAIEEAAFKAGNGCIPQQLYGDFKAKRLSKSYGDFSSETKGKTSFGMLSDIFSQDIYQSFIDGMGIFGSKIKGFDREDAILSGVESRTSSPVRINRNEYFQANIAGLYPCGEGAGYAGGITSAAMDGIKVAEAVISNLNL
;
A
#
# COMPACT_ATOMS: atom_id res chain seq x y z
N MET A 1 -18.91 14.47 -24.04
CA MET A 1 -19.35 13.46 -23.06
C MET A 1 -19.82 14.14 -21.79
N LEU A 2 -20.80 13.55 -21.10
CA LEU A 2 -21.30 14.03 -19.82
C LEU A 2 -20.89 13.10 -18.69
N LYS A 3 -20.47 13.67 -17.55
CA LYS A 3 -20.34 12.95 -16.27
C LYS A 3 -21.65 13.08 -15.52
N VAL A 4 -22.20 11.95 -15.10
CA VAL A 4 -23.42 11.85 -14.33
C VAL A 4 -23.11 11.17 -13.00
N ASP A 5 -23.26 11.91 -11.91
CA ASP A 5 -22.98 11.45 -10.55
C ASP A 5 -24.26 11.03 -9.80
N GLN A 6 -24.09 10.38 -8.64
CA GLN A 6 -25.17 10.00 -7.74
C GLN A 6 -26.25 9.14 -8.42
N ILE A 7 -25.83 8.23 -9.29
CA ILE A 7 -26.74 7.21 -9.83
C ILE A 7 -26.85 6.08 -8.81
N LYS A 8 -28.03 5.90 -8.23
CA LYS A 8 -28.28 4.86 -7.23
C LYS A 8 -28.94 3.65 -7.87
N LEU A 9 -28.45 2.48 -7.50
CA LEU A 9 -29.03 1.19 -7.84
C LEU A 9 -29.07 0.35 -6.56
N SER A 10 -30.18 -0.34 -6.29
CA SER A 10 -30.22 -1.27 -5.15
C SER A 10 -29.13 -2.33 -5.32
N VAL A 11 -28.50 -2.78 -4.24
CA VAL A 11 -27.55 -3.91 -4.33
C VAL A 11 -28.22 -5.23 -4.74
N ASN A 12 -29.56 -5.28 -4.68
CA ASN A 12 -30.36 -6.40 -5.17
C ASN A 12 -30.68 -6.31 -6.66
N ASP A 13 -30.39 -5.18 -7.32
CA ASP A 13 -30.66 -4.97 -8.74
C ASP A 13 -29.43 -5.28 -9.60
N SER A 14 -29.66 -5.78 -10.81
CA SER A 14 -28.61 -5.98 -11.81
C SER A 14 -28.10 -4.66 -12.39
N GLU A 15 -26.78 -4.55 -12.58
CA GLU A 15 -26.13 -3.41 -13.25
C GLU A 15 -26.64 -3.18 -14.68
N ALA A 16 -27.27 -4.19 -15.31
CA ALA A 16 -27.94 -4.03 -16.61
C ALA A 16 -29.02 -2.92 -16.59
N LYS A 17 -29.60 -2.62 -15.42
CA LYS A 17 -30.60 -1.54 -15.26
C LYS A 17 -29.99 -0.13 -15.32
N LEU A 18 -28.66 0.00 -15.28
CA LEU A 18 -27.96 1.30 -15.19
C LEU A 18 -28.27 2.20 -16.39
N LYS A 19 -28.36 1.64 -17.60
CA LYS A 19 -28.71 2.39 -18.83
C LYS A 19 -30.11 3.01 -18.74
N GLY A 20 -31.10 2.28 -18.24
CA GLY A 20 -32.45 2.80 -18.04
C GLY A 20 -32.53 3.86 -16.94
N VAL A 21 -31.75 3.72 -15.86
CA VAL A 21 -31.65 4.76 -14.83
C VAL A 21 -31.02 6.04 -15.40
N LEU A 22 -29.97 5.91 -16.21
CA LEU A 22 -29.34 7.02 -16.92
C LEU A 22 -30.30 7.72 -17.88
N SER A 23 -31.02 6.96 -18.70
CA SER A 23 -32.02 7.49 -19.64
C SER A 23 -33.09 8.32 -18.92
N ARG A 24 -33.64 7.82 -17.80
CA ARG A 24 -34.61 8.56 -16.98
C ARG A 24 -34.01 9.83 -16.38
N LYS A 25 -32.79 9.76 -15.83
CA LYS A 25 -32.13 10.93 -15.21
C LYS A 25 -31.82 12.01 -16.24
N LEU A 26 -31.35 11.62 -17.43
CA LEU A 26 -30.98 12.52 -18.52
C LEU A 26 -32.19 12.96 -19.37
N LYS A 27 -33.37 12.35 -19.17
CA LYS A 27 -34.60 12.58 -19.94
C LYS A 27 -34.38 12.40 -21.46
N VAL A 28 -33.68 11.33 -21.82
CA VAL A 28 -33.41 10.92 -23.22
C VAL A 28 -33.89 9.50 -23.45
N ASN A 29 -34.18 9.14 -24.70
CA ASN A 29 -34.43 7.73 -25.06
C ASN A 29 -33.17 6.90 -24.81
N GLU A 30 -33.30 5.65 -24.37
CA GLU A 30 -32.14 4.75 -24.16
C GLU A 30 -31.28 4.59 -25.41
N ASN A 31 -31.87 4.64 -26.61
CA ASN A 31 -31.14 4.57 -27.89
C ASN A 31 -30.31 5.82 -28.19
N ALA A 32 -30.58 6.94 -27.52
CA ALA A 32 -29.76 8.15 -27.65
C ALA A 32 -28.42 8.00 -26.91
N ILE A 33 -28.36 7.13 -25.89
CA ILE A 33 -27.13 6.77 -25.19
C ILE A 33 -26.34 5.81 -26.09
N LYS A 34 -25.34 6.36 -26.78
CA LYS A 34 -24.45 5.61 -27.69
C LYS A 34 -23.60 4.62 -26.92
N ASP A 35 -23.03 5.08 -25.80
CA ASP A 35 -22.18 4.31 -24.93
C ASP A 35 -22.14 4.94 -23.52
N PHE A 36 -21.77 4.17 -22.51
CA PHE A 36 -21.45 4.69 -21.18
C PHE A 36 -20.34 3.86 -20.51
N SER A 37 -19.55 4.52 -19.66
CA SER A 37 -18.52 3.86 -18.85
C SER A 37 -18.61 4.29 -17.39
N ILE A 38 -18.35 3.37 -16.48
CA ILE A 38 -18.34 3.64 -15.04
C ILE A 38 -17.02 4.34 -14.70
N LEU A 39 -17.11 5.53 -14.10
CA LEU A 39 -15.98 6.25 -13.52
C LEU A 39 -15.74 5.87 -12.06
N LYS A 40 -16.83 5.61 -11.34
CA LYS A 40 -16.80 5.29 -9.93
C LYS A 40 -17.96 4.39 -9.57
N LYS A 41 -17.71 3.35 -8.77
CA LYS A 41 -18.69 2.50 -8.09
C LYS A 41 -18.38 2.49 -6.60
N SER A 42 -19.37 2.79 -5.79
CA SER A 42 -19.24 2.79 -4.32
C SER A 42 -20.48 2.20 -3.67
N ILE A 43 -20.40 1.86 -2.38
CA ILE A 43 -21.53 1.34 -1.60
C ILE A 43 -21.96 2.43 -0.62
N ASP A 44 -23.27 2.74 -0.59
CA ASP A 44 -23.90 3.56 0.43
C ASP A 44 -24.75 2.66 1.34
N ALA A 45 -24.23 2.41 2.54
CA ALA A 45 -24.86 1.60 3.58
C ALA A 45 -25.22 2.43 4.83
N ARG A 46 -25.44 3.73 4.67
CA ARG A 46 -25.73 4.63 5.83
C ARG A 46 -27.14 4.46 6.38
N LYS A 47 -28.11 4.05 5.56
CA LYS A 47 -29.52 3.87 5.93
C LYS A 47 -29.92 2.39 5.88
N LYS A 48 -29.23 1.55 6.66
CA LYS A 48 -29.54 0.12 6.79
C LYS A 48 -31.02 -0.09 7.16
N PRO A 49 -31.71 -1.10 6.61
CA PRO A 49 -31.18 -2.18 5.77
C PRO A 49 -31.03 -1.83 4.28
N ASP A 50 -31.42 -0.62 3.85
CA ASP A 50 -31.32 -0.21 2.44
C ASP A 50 -29.87 0.11 2.06
N VAL A 51 -29.28 -0.77 1.24
CA VAL A 51 -27.93 -0.60 0.70
C VAL A 51 -27.99 -0.39 -0.80
N TYR A 52 -27.24 0.61 -1.28
CA TYR A 52 -27.20 0.98 -2.69
C TYR A 52 -25.77 0.93 -3.23
N TYR A 53 -25.63 0.48 -4.47
CA TYR A 53 -24.51 0.90 -5.30
C TYR A 53 -24.74 2.35 -5.76
N VAL A 54 -23.71 3.18 -5.63
CA VAL A 54 -23.69 4.56 -6.08
C VAL A 54 -22.62 4.72 -7.15
N PHE A 55 -23.06 5.09 -8.35
CA PHE A 55 -22.21 5.23 -9.53
C PHE A 55 -21.99 6.69 -9.92
N SER A 56 -20.80 6.94 -10.44
CA SER A 56 -20.49 8.04 -11.36
C SER A 56 -20.19 7.44 -12.72
N VAL A 57 -20.83 7.96 -13.77
CA VAL A 57 -20.78 7.39 -15.12
C VAL A 57 -20.50 8.47 -16.15
N ILE A 58 -19.71 8.15 -17.16
CA ILE A 58 -19.56 8.96 -18.37
C ILE A 58 -20.54 8.45 -19.40
N VAL A 59 -21.27 9.36 -20.04
CA VAL A 59 -22.25 9.03 -21.06
C VAL A 59 -21.87 9.73 -22.36
N SER A 60 -21.86 8.95 -23.44
CA SER A 60 -21.65 9.41 -24.82
C SER A 60 -22.99 9.60 -25.52
N LEU A 61 -23.23 10.83 -25.99
CA LEU A 61 -24.50 11.25 -26.63
C LEU A 61 -24.20 11.99 -27.95
N SER A 62 -25.25 12.39 -28.67
CA SER A 62 -25.10 13.37 -29.76
C SER A 62 -24.68 14.74 -29.21
N LYS A 63 -23.97 15.57 -30.00
CA LYS A 63 -23.58 16.93 -29.55
C LYS A 63 -24.80 17.79 -29.21
N ASP A 64 -25.91 17.59 -29.91
CA ASP A 64 -27.16 18.33 -29.68
C ASP A 64 -27.83 17.90 -28.37
N ASP A 65 -27.84 16.60 -28.07
CA ASP A 65 -28.30 16.10 -26.77
C ASP A 65 -27.44 16.59 -25.61
N GLU A 66 -26.11 16.57 -25.74
CA GLU A 66 -25.21 17.08 -24.70
C GLU A 66 -25.51 18.55 -24.40
N LYS A 67 -25.60 19.40 -25.42
CA LYS A 67 -25.93 20.83 -25.28
C LYS A 67 -27.31 21.02 -24.64
N ARG A 68 -28.31 20.29 -25.12
CA ARG A 68 -29.70 20.36 -24.63
C ARG A 68 -29.79 19.97 -23.15
N ILE A 69 -29.13 18.89 -22.75
CA ILE A 69 -29.11 18.41 -21.36
C ILE A 69 -28.41 19.42 -20.46
N LEU A 70 -27.22 19.90 -20.84
CA LEU A 70 -26.47 20.88 -20.05
C LEU A 70 -27.25 22.19 -19.86
N ALA A 71 -27.98 22.64 -20.89
CA ALA A 71 -28.85 23.82 -20.78
C ALA A 71 -30.02 23.59 -19.79
N LYS A 72 -30.67 22.42 -19.86
CA LYS A 72 -31.82 22.08 -18.98
C LYS A 72 -31.41 21.76 -17.55
N CYS A 73 -30.24 21.15 -17.35
CA CYS A 73 -29.76 20.65 -16.06
C CYS A 73 -28.73 21.59 -15.42
N LYS A 74 -28.71 22.88 -15.79
CA LYS A 74 -27.70 23.85 -15.33
C LYS A 74 -27.61 24.02 -13.81
N LYS A 75 -28.67 23.66 -13.06
CA LYS A 75 -28.73 23.67 -11.59
C LYS A 75 -28.46 22.30 -10.94
N ASP A 76 -28.37 21.22 -11.73
CA ASP A 76 -28.08 19.88 -11.20
C ASP A 76 -26.56 19.65 -11.19
N ASN A 77 -25.96 19.81 -10.02
CA ASN A 77 -24.52 19.61 -9.81
C ASN A 77 -24.05 18.16 -10.09
N ASN A 78 -24.96 17.21 -10.33
CA ASN A 78 -24.62 15.84 -10.67
C ASN A 78 -24.44 15.62 -12.18
N ILE A 79 -24.73 16.61 -13.03
CA ILE A 79 -24.60 16.48 -14.48
C ILE A 79 -23.64 17.55 -14.98
N ASN A 80 -22.43 17.14 -15.36
CA ASN A 80 -21.36 18.05 -15.74
C ASN A 80 -20.72 17.64 -17.09
N PRO A 81 -20.16 18.59 -17.85
CA PRO A 81 -19.30 18.22 -18.97
C PRO A 81 -18.10 17.42 -18.46
N TYR A 82 -17.70 16.40 -19.20
CA TYR A 82 -16.54 15.58 -18.87
C TYR A 82 -15.47 15.67 -19.95
N LYS A 83 -14.26 16.04 -19.53
CA LYS A 83 -13.05 15.96 -20.34
C LYS A 83 -12.13 14.90 -19.72
N PRO A 84 -11.80 13.81 -20.43
CA PRO A 84 -10.85 12.83 -19.94
C PRO A 84 -9.51 13.48 -19.59
N MET A 85 -9.00 13.18 -18.40
CA MET A 85 -7.62 13.49 -18.04
C MET A 85 -6.74 12.35 -18.52
N VAL A 86 -5.75 12.67 -19.35
CA VAL A 86 -4.82 11.71 -19.94
C VAL A 86 -3.41 12.08 -19.48
N TYR A 87 -2.75 11.15 -18.80
CA TYR A 87 -1.34 11.32 -18.46
C TYR A 87 -0.50 11.28 -19.73
N THR A 88 0.38 12.26 -19.87
CA THR A 88 1.33 12.33 -20.99
C THR A 88 2.71 12.01 -20.47
N ILE A 89 3.33 10.97 -21.03
CA ILE A 89 4.69 10.57 -20.67
C ILE A 89 5.64 11.65 -21.19
N PRO A 90 6.55 12.18 -20.35
CA PRO A 90 7.56 13.14 -20.80
C PRO A 90 8.48 12.49 -21.84
N LYS A 91 9.05 13.30 -22.74
CA LYS A 91 10.00 12.83 -23.76
C LYS A 91 11.39 13.32 -23.44
N LEU A 92 12.35 12.41 -23.42
CA LEU A 92 13.77 12.75 -23.47
C LEU A 92 14.12 13.24 -24.89
N ASN A 93 14.90 14.32 -25.00
CA ASN A 93 15.24 14.95 -26.28
C ASN A 93 16.69 14.69 -26.74
N LYS A 94 17.46 13.90 -25.99
CA LYS A 94 18.85 13.55 -26.27
C LYS A 94 19.18 12.13 -25.80
N GLU A 95 20.34 11.60 -26.20
CA GLU A 95 20.87 10.36 -25.64
C GLU A 95 21.27 10.54 -24.17
N SER A 96 21.15 9.47 -23.38
CA SER A 96 21.53 9.47 -21.96
C SER A 96 22.15 8.14 -21.57
N ASP A 97 23.05 8.16 -20.60
CA ASP A 97 23.52 6.94 -19.94
C ASP A 97 22.36 6.20 -19.26
N SER A 98 22.50 4.87 -19.13
CA SER A 98 21.53 4.02 -18.44
C SER A 98 21.37 4.42 -16.97
N PRO A 99 20.17 4.84 -16.52
CA PRO A 99 19.89 5.08 -15.11
C PRO A 99 19.91 3.78 -14.31
N ILE A 100 20.39 3.84 -13.06
CA ILE A 100 20.27 2.73 -12.11
C ILE A 100 19.05 2.94 -11.22
N VAL A 101 18.20 1.92 -11.10
CA VAL A 101 17.07 1.89 -10.16
C VAL A 101 17.34 0.82 -9.10
N ILE A 102 17.43 1.24 -7.84
CA ILE A 102 17.67 0.32 -6.71
C ILE A 102 16.33 -0.02 -6.08
N GLY A 103 15.94 -1.29 -6.20
CA GLY A 103 14.69 -1.86 -5.70
C GLY A 103 13.61 -2.01 -6.77
N ALA A 104 12.94 -3.16 -6.77
CA ALA A 104 11.86 -3.51 -7.69
C ALA A 104 10.48 -3.49 -7.02
N GLY A 105 10.27 -2.59 -6.05
CA GLY A 105 8.94 -2.27 -5.51
C GLY A 105 8.11 -1.38 -6.44
N PRO A 106 6.88 -0.98 -6.06
CA PRO A 106 6.02 -0.16 -6.92
C PRO A 106 6.68 1.13 -7.42
N ALA A 107 7.43 1.81 -6.55
CA ALA A 107 8.19 3.01 -6.93
C ALA A 107 9.25 2.72 -8.00
N GLY A 108 10.09 1.72 -7.78
CA GLY A 108 11.17 1.36 -8.71
C GLY A 108 10.63 0.82 -10.04
N LEU A 109 9.60 -0.04 -10.00
CA LEU A 109 8.98 -0.58 -11.22
C LEU A 109 8.37 0.50 -12.10
N PHE A 110 7.64 1.45 -11.52
CA PHE A 110 7.05 2.54 -12.29
C PHE A 110 8.09 3.56 -12.76
N ALA A 111 9.15 3.83 -11.97
CA ALA A 111 10.26 4.64 -12.43
C ALA A 111 10.94 3.98 -13.64
N ALA A 112 11.33 2.71 -13.52
CA ALA A 112 11.93 1.93 -14.60
C ALA A 112 11.03 1.86 -15.83
N TYR A 113 9.71 1.70 -15.65
CA TYR A 113 8.77 1.64 -16.77
C TYR A 113 8.74 2.95 -17.56
N ILE A 114 8.67 4.10 -16.89
CA ILE A 114 8.69 5.42 -17.56
C ILE A 114 10.02 5.68 -18.27
N LEU A 115 11.15 5.30 -17.65
CA LEU A 115 12.49 5.43 -18.25
C LEU A 115 12.65 4.51 -19.47
N ALA A 116 12.17 3.26 -19.40
CA ALA A 116 12.22 2.32 -20.51
C ALA A 116 11.33 2.76 -21.69
N LEU A 117 10.15 3.35 -21.43
CA LEU A 117 9.31 3.97 -22.47
C LEU A 117 9.98 5.17 -23.16
N ASN A 118 11.05 5.71 -22.58
CA ASN A 118 11.89 6.76 -23.12
C ASN A 118 13.22 6.25 -23.71
N ASN A 119 13.36 4.93 -23.94
CA ASN A 119 14.58 4.29 -24.45
C ASN A 119 15.83 4.59 -23.60
N MET A 120 15.68 4.78 -22.29
CA MET A 120 16.80 5.06 -21.39
C MET A 120 17.47 3.80 -20.83
N HIS A 121 17.02 2.61 -21.23
CA HIS A 121 17.63 1.33 -20.86
C HIS A 121 17.99 1.19 -19.35
N PRO A 122 17.03 1.36 -18.43
CA PRO A 122 17.33 1.38 -17.00
C PRO A 122 17.86 0.03 -16.51
N LEU A 123 18.85 0.05 -15.61
CA LEU A 123 19.36 -1.11 -14.88
C LEU A 123 18.72 -1.19 -13.49
N ILE A 124 17.92 -2.21 -13.24
CA ILE A 124 17.23 -2.45 -11.98
C ILE A 124 18.04 -3.43 -11.13
N LEU A 125 18.47 -3.01 -9.95
CA LEU A 125 19.16 -3.84 -8.97
C LEU A 125 18.20 -4.17 -7.82
N GLU A 126 17.80 -5.44 -7.70
CA GLU A 126 16.90 -5.92 -6.65
C GLU A 126 17.63 -6.91 -5.75
N ARG A 127 17.58 -6.67 -4.44
CA ARG A 127 18.28 -7.48 -3.44
C ARG A 127 17.69 -8.89 -3.30
N GLY A 128 16.36 -9.01 -3.44
CA GLY A 128 15.67 -10.29 -3.34
C GLY A 128 15.48 -10.98 -4.69
N LYS A 129 14.64 -12.02 -4.68
CA LYS A 129 14.41 -12.90 -5.83
C LYS A 129 13.25 -12.45 -6.72
N MET A 130 13.18 -13.05 -7.91
CA MET A 130 12.00 -13.00 -8.78
C MET A 130 10.77 -13.52 -8.03
N VAL A 131 9.58 -13.05 -8.38
CA VAL A 131 8.35 -13.30 -7.63
C VAL A 131 8.01 -14.79 -7.51
N GLU A 132 8.36 -15.60 -8.50
CA GLU A 132 8.15 -17.04 -8.52
C GLU A 132 8.99 -17.74 -7.44
N GLU A 133 10.30 -17.47 -7.41
CA GLU A 133 11.24 -18.03 -6.41
C GLU A 133 10.96 -17.47 -5.01
N ARG A 134 10.74 -16.16 -4.92
CA ARG A 134 10.38 -15.44 -3.69
C ARG A 134 9.13 -16.02 -3.03
N THR A 135 8.14 -16.42 -3.84
CA THR A 135 6.92 -17.06 -3.33
C THR A 135 7.26 -18.35 -2.58
N ASN A 136 8.17 -19.17 -3.12
CA ASN A 136 8.57 -20.42 -2.47
C ASN A 136 9.29 -20.15 -1.13
N ASP A 137 10.18 -19.17 -1.09
CA ASP A 137 10.89 -18.80 0.14
C ASP A 137 9.92 -18.33 1.24
N ILE A 138 8.93 -17.50 0.89
CA ILE A 138 7.95 -16.99 1.85
C ILE A 138 7.02 -18.10 2.34
N LEU A 139 6.56 -18.98 1.46
CA LEU A 139 5.74 -20.13 1.87
C LEU A 139 6.52 -21.04 2.81
N LYS A 140 7.78 -21.35 2.47
CA LYS A 140 8.68 -22.11 3.34
C LYS A 140 8.89 -21.41 4.68
N PHE A 141 9.08 -20.08 4.69
CA PHE A 141 9.22 -19.32 5.92
C PHE A 141 7.97 -19.43 6.80
N TRP A 142 6.78 -19.26 6.22
CA TRP A 142 5.53 -19.34 6.96
C TRP A 142 5.25 -20.75 7.51
N GLU A 143 5.63 -21.80 6.78
CA GLU A 143 5.47 -23.18 7.20
C GLU A 143 6.51 -23.61 8.25
N THR A 144 7.78 -23.29 8.01
CA THR A 144 8.90 -23.84 8.79
C THR A 144 9.42 -22.91 9.88
N GLY A 145 9.21 -21.60 9.74
CA GLY A 145 9.81 -20.56 10.57
C GLY A 145 11.24 -20.15 10.14
N VAL A 146 11.80 -20.75 9.08
CA VAL A 146 13.15 -20.45 8.59
C VAL A 146 13.10 -19.24 7.66
N LEU A 147 13.71 -18.13 8.10
CA LEU A 147 13.75 -16.86 7.35
C LEU A 147 14.91 -16.84 6.36
N ASP A 148 14.65 -16.42 5.11
CA ASP A 148 15.68 -15.90 4.21
C ASP A 148 15.67 -14.37 4.32
N THR A 149 16.73 -13.80 4.89
CA THR A 149 16.83 -12.34 5.11
C THR A 149 16.97 -11.55 3.81
N SER A 150 17.28 -12.21 2.69
CA SER A 150 17.36 -11.59 1.36
C SER A 150 16.08 -11.74 0.53
N SER A 151 15.25 -12.75 0.83
CA SER A 151 14.02 -13.07 0.08
C SER A 151 12.86 -13.36 1.04
N ASN A 152 12.00 -12.36 1.24
CA ASN A 152 10.94 -12.41 2.24
C ASN A 152 9.80 -11.43 1.87
N VAL A 153 8.82 -11.24 2.76
CA VAL A 153 7.67 -10.35 2.54
C VAL A 153 8.09 -8.91 2.22
N GLN A 154 9.28 -8.47 2.66
CA GLN A 154 9.79 -7.12 2.40
C GLN A 154 10.61 -7.04 1.10
N PHE A 155 11.44 -8.05 0.82
CA PHE A 155 12.48 -8.00 -0.22
C PHE A 155 12.25 -8.97 -1.38
N GLY A 156 12.53 -8.52 -2.60
CA GLY A 156 12.30 -9.22 -3.85
C GLY A 156 11.28 -8.53 -4.75
N GLU A 157 10.97 -9.14 -5.89
CA GLU A 157 10.18 -8.54 -6.96
C GLU A 157 8.79 -8.06 -6.50
N GLY A 158 8.46 -6.80 -6.81
CA GLY A 158 7.25 -6.10 -6.37
C GLY A 158 7.32 -5.56 -4.93
N GLY A 159 8.44 -5.77 -4.22
CA GLY A 159 8.69 -5.26 -2.87
C GLY A 159 7.64 -5.69 -1.85
N ALA A 160 7.38 -4.83 -0.86
CA ALA A 160 6.38 -5.10 0.18
C ALA A 160 4.92 -5.17 -0.33
N GLY A 161 4.66 -4.72 -1.56
CA GLY A 161 3.31 -4.71 -2.14
C GLY A 161 2.79 -6.10 -2.55
N THR A 162 3.68 -7.02 -2.94
CA THR A 162 3.31 -8.31 -3.59
C THR A 162 2.49 -9.23 -2.69
N PHE A 163 2.85 -9.36 -1.42
CA PHE A 163 2.21 -10.25 -0.45
C PHE A 163 1.24 -9.46 0.44
N SER A 164 0.32 -8.75 -0.20
CA SER A 164 -0.68 -7.90 0.46
C SER A 164 -2.08 -8.10 -0.16
N ASP A 165 -3.10 -7.51 0.45
CA ASP A 165 -4.45 -7.38 -0.14
C ASP A 165 -4.43 -6.52 -1.43
N GLY A 166 -3.36 -5.77 -1.70
CA GLY A 166 -3.22 -4.99 -2.92
C GLY A 166 -4.16 -3.80 -3.01
N LYS A 167 -4.44 -3.14 -1.88
CA LYS A 167 -5.30 -1.94 -1.82
C LYS A 167 -4.65 -0.78 -2.56
N LEU A 168 -5.40 -0.15 -3.46
CA LEU A 168 -4.88 0.90 -4.35
C LEU A 168 -5.40 2.31 -4.04
N ASN A 169 -6.10 2.48 -2.92
CA ASN A 169 -6.59 3.79 -2.49
C ASN A 169 -5.44 4.76 -2.24
N THR A 170 -5.58 5.98 -2.75
CA THR A 170 -4.63 7.08 -2.51
C THR A 170 -5.37 8.36 -2.18
N LEU A 171 -4.78 9.16 -1.28
CA LEU A 171 -5.24 10.52 -0.96
C LEU A 171 -4.39 11.59 -1.68
N VAL A 172 -3.43 11.17 -2.51
CA VAL A 172 -2.59 12.09 -3.27
C VAL A 172 -3.45 12.85 -4.27
N ASN A 173 -3.44 14.18 -4.19
CA ASN A 173 -4.07 15.03 -5.19
C ASN A 173 -3.29 14.95 -6.50
N ASP A 174 -3.95 14.55 -7.58
CA ASP A 174 -3.34 14.31 -8.87
C ASP A 174 -4.02 15.10 -9.98
N LYS A 175 -3.33 16.13 -10.45
CA LYS A 175 -3.79 17.01 -11.54
C LYS A 175 -3.32 16.54 -12.92
N LEU A 176 -2.43 15.54 -12.98
CA LEU A 176 -1.77 15.12 -14.23
C LEU A 176 -2.18 13.70 -14.67
N GLY A 177 -3.00 13.01 -13.88
CA GLY A 177 -3.55 11.70 -14.25
C GLY A 177 -2.62 10.52 -14.02
N ARG A 178 -1.55 10.69 -13.24
CA ARG A 178 -0.63 9.61 -12.83
C ARG A 178 -1.34 8.47 -12.14
N ASN A 179 -2.29 8.75 -11.25
CA ASN A 179 -3.03 7.70 -10.54
C ASN A 179 -3.82 6.83 -11.54
N LYS A 180 -4.52 7.46 -12.48
CA LYS A 180 -5.25 6.74 -13.52
C LYS A 180 -4.31 5.89 -14.37
N PHE A 181 -3.17 6.46 -14.77
CA PHE A 181 -2.13 5.73 -15.50
C PHE A 181 -1.58 4.53 -14.72
N VAL A 182 -1.36 4.65 -13.41
CA VAL A 182 -0.95 3.53 -12.55
C VAL A 182 -1.98 2.40 -12.59
N LEU A 183 -3.26 2.72 -12.41
CA LEU A 183 -4.34 1.72 -12.42
C LEU A 183 -4.49 1.07 -13.82
N GLU A 184 -4.45 1.86 -14.89
CA GLU A 184 -4.48 1.37 -16.28
C GLU A 184 -3.28 0.46 -16.58
N THR A 185 -2.11 0.80 -16.04
CA THR A 185 -0.90 -0.01 -16.17
C THR A 185 -1.06 -1.36 -15.46
N PHE A 186 -1.60 -1.39 -14.24
CA PHE A 186 -1.90 -2.66 -13.57
C PHE A 186 -2.90 -3.50 -14.37
N VAL A 187 -3.96 -2.90 -14.93
CA VAL A 187 -4.92 -3.62 -15.79
C VAL A 187 -4.25 -4.16 -17.04
N LYS A 188 -3.41 -3.35 -17.71
CA LYS A 188 -2.61 -3.76 -18.89
C LYS A 188 -1.82 -5.04 -18.61
N PHE A 189 -1.33 -5.21 -17.39
CA PHE A 189 -0.50 -6.36 -17.00
C PHE A 189 -1.26 -7.48 -16.28
N GLY A 190 -2.59 -7.43 -16.25
CA GLY A 190 -3.44 -8.54 -15.81
C GLY A 190 -4.24 -8.33 -14.52
N ALA A 191 -4.25 -7.11 -13.96
CA ALA A 191 -5.16 -6.78 -12.88
C ALA A 191 -6.61 -6.68 -13.39
N PRO A 192 -7.62 -6.97 -12.56
CA PRO A 192 -9.01 -6.95 -13.00
C PRO A 192 -9.46 -5.51 -13.29
N SER A 193 -10.26 -5.32 -14.35
CA SER A 193 -10.61 -3.99 -14.86
C SER A 193 -11.46 -3.14 -13.89
N ASN A 194 -12.09 -3.78 -12.90
CA ASN A 194 -12.87 -3.09 -11.87
C ASN A 194 -12.03 -2.16 -10.99
N ILE A 195 -10.71 -2.35 -10.90
CA ILE A 195 -9.84 -1.43 -10.14
C ILE A 195 -9.88 0.00 -10.67
N LEU A 196 -10.29 0.20 -11.92
CA LEU A 196 -10.39 1.52 -12.56
C LEU A 196 -11.58 2.34 -12.05
N TYR A 197 -12.60 1.69 -11.50
CA TYR A 197 -13.83 2.36 -11.10
C TYR A 197 -14.29 2.03 -9.68
N ASP A 198 -13.84 0.95 -9.05
CA ASP A 198 -14.20 0.70 -7.66
C ASP A 198 -13.64 1.78 -6.74
N TYR A 199 -14.46 2.24 -5.78
CA TYR A 199 -14.07 3.29 -4.85
C TYR A 199 -12.98 2.84 -3.86
N LYS A 200 -12.92 1.54 -3.56
CA LYS A 200 -11.89 0.94 -2.71
C LYS A 200 -11.25 -0.25 -3.45
N PRO A 201 -10.51 0.02 -4.54
CA PRO A 201 -10.02 -1.03 -5.41
C PRO A 201 -8.92 -1.84 -4.71
N HIS A 202 -8.89 -3.13 -5.00
CA HIS A 202 -7.86 -4.06 -4.57
C HIS A 202 -7.59 -5.10 -5.65
N ILE A 203 -6.41 -5.73 -5.59
CA ILE A 203 -5.99 -6.76 -6.55
C ILE A 203 -5.93 -8.14 -5.90
N GLY A 204 -5.46 -8.23 -4.65
CA GLY A 204 -5.16 -9.50 -3.99
C GLY A 204 -3.77 -10.06 -4.35
N THR A 205 -3.17 -10.78 -3.39
CA THR A 205 -1.78 -11.25 -3.52
C THR A 205 -1.56 -12.25 -4.66
N ASP A 206 -2.54 -13.10 -4.94
CA ASP A 206 -2.53 -14.10 -6.01
C ASP A 206 -2.40 -13.46 -7.40
N ILE A 207 -3.17 -12.41 -7.66
CA ILE A 207 -3.14 -11.69 -8.95
C ILE A 207 -1.92 -10.77 -9.04
N LEU A 208 -1.55 -10.11 -7.93
CA LEU A 208 -0.40 -9.20 -7.90
C LEU A 208 0.90 -9.86 -8.39
N LYS A 209 1.14 -11.13 -8.02
CA LYS A 209 2.35 -11.87 -8.46
C LYS A 209 2.46 -11.91 -9.99
N THR A 210 1.36 -12.22 -10.67
CA THR A 210 1.29 -12.25 -12.13
C THR A 210 1.47 -10.86 -12.74
N VAL A 211 0.81 -9.85 -12.17
CA VAL A 211 0.90 -8.45 -12.65
C VAL A 211 2.34 -7.95 -12.61
N ILE A 212 3.04 -8.20 -11.50
CA ILE A 212 4.43 -7.77 -11.32
C ILE A 212 5.38 -8.51 -12.29
N ALA A 213 5.23 -9.83 -12.44
CA ALA A 213 6.03 -10.59 -13.41
C ALA A 213 5.83 -10.10 -14.85
N ASN A 214 4.59 -9.72 -15.21
CA ASN A 214 4.28 -9.16 -16.53
C ASN A 214 4.88 -7.76 -16.72
N MET A 215 4.86 -6.92 -15.69
CA MET A 215 5.54 -5.61 -15.71
C MET A 215 7.05 -5.78 -15.96
N ARG A 216 7.71 -6.71 -15.28
CA ARG A 216 9.13 -7.01 -15.52
C ARG A 216 9.38 -7.41 -16.97
N LYS A 217 8.59 -8.35 -17.51
CA LYS A 217 8.72 -8.80 -18.92
C LYS A 217 8.60 -7.65 -19.90
N GLU A 218 7.64 -6.74 -19.68
CA GLU A 218 7.49 -5.55 -20.51
C GLU A 218 8.72 -4.63 -20.41
N ILE A 219 9.17 -4.30 -19.20
CA ILE A 219 10.34 -3.42 -19.01
C ILE A 219 11.58 -4.02 -19.70
N ILE A 220 11.76 -5.35 -19.63
CA ILE A 220 12.83 -6.05 -20.36
C ILE A 220 12.64 -5.92 -21.88
N SER A 221 11.42 -6.10 -22.39
CA SER A 221 11.15 -5.94 -23.83
C SER A 221 11.38 -4.52 -24.34
N LEU A 222 11.25 -3.51 -23.46
CA LEU A 222 11.56 -2.11 -23.72
C LEU A 222 13.05 -1.77 -23.50
N GLY A 223 13.89 -2.77 -23.26
CA GLY A 223 15.34 -2.62 -23.15
C GLY A 223 15.87 -2.31 -21.74
N GLY A 224 15.05 -2.42 -20.71
CA GLY A 224 15.52 -2.40 -19.31
C GLY A 224 16.15 -3.74 -18.90
N GLU A 225 17.03 -3.72 -17.90
CA GLU A 225 17.71 -4.91 -17.39
C GLU A 225 17.39 -5.12 -15.90
N PHE A 226 17.12 -6.36 -15.48
CA PHE A 226 16.95 -6.72 -14.07
C PHE A 226 18.11 -7.60 -13.58
N LYS A 227 18.69 -7.22 -12.45
CA LYS A 227 19.60 -8.07 -11.66
C LYS A 227 19.00 -8.33 -10.29
N PHE A 228 18.36 -9.50 -10.14
CA PHE A 228 17.89 -10.02 -8.86
C PHE A 228 19.05 -10.57 -8.03
N ASN A 229 18.81 -10.85 -6.74
CA ASN A 229 19.82 -11.30 -5.78
C ASN A 229 21.04 -10.35 -5.75
N THR A 230 20.83 -9.06 -6.00
CA THR A 230 21.90 -8.07 -6.19
C THR A 230 21.70 -6.92 -5.20
N THR A 231 22.32 -7.04 -4.04
CA THR A 231 22.24 -6.03 -2.98
C THR A 231 23.26 -4.93 -3.23
N VAL A 232 22.80 -3.70 -3.39
CA VAL A 232 23.68 -2.53 -3.40
C VAL A 232 24.25 -2.32 -2.00
N SER A 233 25.57 -2.41 -1.91
CA SER A 233 26.35 -2.37 -0.67
C SER A 233 27.11 -1.06 -0.48
N ASP A 234 27.39 -0.33 -1.56
CA ASP A 234 28.10 0.94 -1.54
C ASP A 234 27.69 1.86 -2.69
N PHE A 235 27.99 3.15 -2.53
CA PHE A 235 27.77 4.21 -3.52
C PHE A 235 29.13 4.80 -3.90
N ILE A 236 29.34 5.06 -5.18
CA ILE A 236 30.59 5.59 -5.72
C ILE A 236 30.37 7.08 -5.98
N LEU A 237 31.09 7.92 -5.24
CA LEU A 237 30.92 9.36 -5.24
C LEU A 237 32.20 10.07 -5.70
N GLU A 238 32.03 11.14 -6.47
CA GLU A 238 33.08 12.07 -6.84
C GLU A 238 32.53 13.50 -6.73
N ASN A 239 33.20 14.38 -5.96
CA ASN A 239 32.79 15.77 -5.76
C ASN A 239 31.29 15.96 -5.40
N ASN A 240 30.77 15.15 -4.48
CA ASN A 240 29.36 15.10 -4.08
C ASN A 240 28.36 14.78 -5.23
N LYS A 241 28.85 14.17 -6.31
CA LYS A 241 28.04 13.60 -7.40
C LYS A 241 28.12 12.08 -7.35
N ILE A 242 26.99 11.40 -7.58
CA ILE A 242 26.99 9.95 -7.79
C ILE A 242 27.60 9.64 -9.16
N ILE A 243 28.48 8.63 -9.22
CA ILE A 243 29.01 8.10 -10.48
C ILE A 243 28.76 6.61 -10.63
N GLY A 244 28.22 5.96 -9.60
CA GLY A 244 27.84 4.56 -9.66
C GLY A 244 27.56 3.95 -8.30
N VAL A 245 27.38 2.63 -8.28
CA VAL A 245 27.14 1.83 -7.07
C VAL A 245 27.95 0.53 -7.09
N LYS A 246 28.17 -0.05 -5.91
CA LYS A 246 28.78 -1.39 -5.77
C LYS A 246 27.76 -2.41 -5.30
N ALA A 247 27.60 -3.50 -6.03
CA ALA A 247 26.74 -4.62 -5.65
C ALA A 247 27.43 -5.94 -5.98
N ASN A 248 27.36 -6.91 -5.06
CA ASN A 248 27.97 -8.24 -5.19
C ASN A 248 29.45 -8.21 -5.65
N GLY A 249 30.24 -7.27 -5.12
CA GLY A 249 31.66 -7.11 -5.48
C GLY A 249 31.94 -6.48 -6.86
N LYS A 250 30.90 -6.05 -7.59
CA LYS A 250 31.02 -5.38 -8.90
C LYS A 250 30.61 -3.91 -8.80
N SER A 251 31.24 -3.07 -9.62
CA SER A 251 30.85 -1.67 -9.80
C SER A 251 29.91 -1.53 -10.99
N TYR A 252 28.87 -0.72 -10.82
CA TYR A 252 27.90 -0.34 -11.85
C TYR A 252 27.93 1.19 -11.96
N PHE A 253 28.35 1.72 -13.11
CA PHE A 253 28.51 3.15 -13.30
C PHE A 253 27.25 3.77 -13.89
N SER A 254 26.84 4.89 -13.32
CA SER A 254 25.74 5.74 -13.79
C SER A 254 25.75 7.00 -12.94
N ASP A 255 25.52 8.15 -13.58
CA ASP A 255 25.39 9.41 -12.88
C ASP A 255 23.96 9.72 -12.42
N THR A 256 23.04 8.76 -12.66
CA THR A 256 21.63 8.84 -12.31
C THR A 256 21.22 7.58 -11.56
N VAL A 257 21.00 7.71 -10.25
CA VAL A 257 20.63 6.60 -9.36
C VAL A 257 19.33 6.89 -8.64
N ILE A 258 18.28 6.12 -8.90
CA ILE A 258 17.00 6.18 -8.20
C ILE A 258 17.01 5.21 -7.02
N LEU A 259 16.79 5.74 -5.82
CA LEU A 259 16.78 4.98 -4.56
C LEU A 259 15.34 4.64 -4.15
N ALA A 260 14.83 3.49 -4.62
CA ALA A 260 13.47 2.99 -4.38
C ALA A 260 13.46 1.74 -3.46
N ILE A 261 14.23 1.80 -2.38
CA ILE A 261 14.62 0.65 -1.54
C ILE A 261 13.57 0.15 -0.53
N GLY A 262 12.43 0.84 -0.42
CA GLY A 262 11.44 0.57 0.64
C GLY A 262 11.95 0.91 2.05
N HIS A 263 11.08 0.86 3.05
CA HIS A 263 11.43 1.29 4.41
C HIS A 263 12.07 0.20 5.29
N SER A 264 12.25 -1.01 4.75
CA SER A 264 12.85 -2.14 5.46
C SER A 264 14.36 -2.29 5.19
N ALA A 265 14.93 -1.53 4.23
CA ALA A 265 16.36 -1.56 3.86
C ALA A 265 17.25 -0.82 4.89
N ARG A 266 17.23 -1.29 6.14
CA ARG A 266 17.89 -0.67 7.30
C ARG A 266 19.42 -0.60 7.16
N ASP A 267 20.00 -1.62 6.56
CA ASP A 267 21.42 -1.67 6.16
C ASP A 267 21.76 -0.54 5.18
N THR A 268 20.93 -0.34 4.15
CA THR A 268 21.11 0.76 3.19
C THR A 268 20.94 2.12 3.85
N PHE A 269 19.97 2.31 4.75
CA PHE A 269 19.83 3.57 5.50
C PHE A 269 21.08 3.89 6.32
N LYS A 270 21.67 2.88 6.99
CA LYS A 270 22.94 3.07 7.69
C LYS A 270 24.05 3.51 6.74
N LYS A 271 24.17 2.85 5.58
CA LYS A 271 25.21 3.20 4.60
C LYS A 271 25.05 4.62 4.05
N LEU A 272 23.81 5.06 3.79
CA LEU A 272 23.51 6.43 3.36
C LEU A 272 23.86 7.46 4.44
N HIS A 273 23.60 7.12 5.71
CA HIS A 273 23.98 7.96 6.84
C HIS A 273 25.50 8.11 6.94
N ASP A 274 26.24 7.01 6.82
CA ASP A 274 27.71 7.02 6.84
C ASP A 274 28.31 7.83 5.68
N LEU A 275 27.57 8.00 4.58
CA LEU A 275 27.93 8.83 3.43
C LEU A 275 27.45 10.28 3.52
N ASN A 276 26.91 10.71 4.67
CA ASN A 276 26.37 12.04 4.91
C ASN A 276 25.24 12.44 3.93
N VAL A 277 24.44 11.47 3.48
CA VAL A 277 23.17 11.78 2.83
C VAL A 277 22.24 12.42 3.86
N TYR A 278 21.67 13.57 3.52
CA TYR A 278 20.82 14.31 4.45
C TYR A 278 19.52 13.53 4.73
N MET A 279 19.33 13.18 6.00
CA MET A 279 18.20 12.39 6.47
C MET A 279 17.68 12.94 7.79
N GLU A 280 16.40 12.71 8.05
CA GLU A 280 15.71 13.14 9.27
C GLU A 280 14.91 11.98 9.88
N ALA A 281 14.84 11.93 11.20
CA ALA A 281 14.02 10.97 11.92
C ALA A 281 12.52 11.32 11.77
N LYS A 282 11.75 10.45 11.12
CA LYS A 282 10.34 10.68 10.81
C LYS A 282 9.42 9.99 11.81
N ASP A 283 8.30 10.63 12.18
CA ASP A 283 7.25 9.98 12.97
C ASP A 283 6.59 8.84 12.19
N PHE A 284 6.15 7.82 12.92
CA PHE A 284 5.42 6.66 12.40
C PHE A 284 4.46 6.13 13.46
N ALA A 285 3.88 4.94 13.24
CA ALA A 285 2.99 4.31 14.20
C ALA A 285 3.33 2.84 14.38
N VAL A 286 3.06 2.33 15.58
CA VAL A 286 3.32 0.93 15.95
C VAL A 286 2.12 0.36 16.70
N GLY A 287 1.95 -0.96 16.67
CA GLY A 287 0.92 -1.61 17.46
C GLY A 287 0.83 -3.10 17.18
N PHE A 288 -0.38 -3.64 17.22
CA PHE A 288 -0.66 -5.07 17.05
C PHE A 288 -1.64 -5.30 15.90
N ARG A 289 -1.57 -6.47 15.24
CA ARG A 289 -2.68 -6.92 14.39
C ARG A 289 -3.82 -7.40 15.26
N ILE A 290 -5.04 -6.99 14.95
CA ILE A 290 -6.26 -7.50 15.55
C ILE A 290 -7.07 -8.29 14.53
N GLU A 291 -7.68 -9.38 14.98
CA GLU A 291 -8.61 -10.20 14.19
C GLU A 291 -10.00 -10.24 14.82
N HIS A 292 -11.02 -10.24 13.96
CA HIS A 292 -12.42 -10.47 14.29
C HIS A 292 -13.06 -11.37 13.22
N PRO A 293 -14.14 -12.11 13.52
CA PRO A 293 -14.90 -12.80 12.48
C PRO A 293 -15.34 -11.81 11.39
N GLN A 294 -15.05 -12.13 10.13
CA GLN A 294 -15.39 -11.25 9.01
C GLN A 294 -16.91 -11.05 8.91
N GLU A 295 -17.70 -12.07 9.23
CA GLU A 295 -19.16 -12.00 9.24
C GLU A 295 -19.69 -10.94 10.21
N MET A 296 -19.12 -10.85 11.41
CA MET A 296 -19.48 -9.85 12.42
C MET A 296 -19.24 -8.41 11.92
N ILE A 297 -18.08 -8.18 11.30
CA ILE A 297 -17.75 -6.88 10.68
C ILE A 297 -18.72 -6.59 9.53
N SER A 298 -18.92 -7.57 8.63
CA SER A 298 -19.77 -7.46 7.46
C SER A 298 -21.23 -7.15 7.83
N TYR A 299 -21.78 -7.86 8.80
CA TYR A 299 -23.12 -7.60 9.33
C TYR A 299 -23.24 -6.19 9.93
N THR A 300 -22.26 -5.76 10.72
CA THR A 300 -22.27 -4.42 11.30
C THR A 300 -22.25 -3.32 10.23
N MET A 301 -21.48 -3.53 9.16
CA MET A 301 -21.33 -2.55 8.09
C MET A 301 -22.51 -2.52 7.12
N TYR A 302 -23.10 -3.68 6.81
CA TYR A 302 -24.07 -3.81 5.71
C TYR A 302 -25.44 -4.38 6.11
N SER A 303 -25.67 -4.80 7.36
CA SER A 303 -26.85 -5.60 7.75
C SER A 303 -26.97 -6.84 6.84
N ASP A 304 -28.18 -7.38 6.62
CA ASP A 304 -28.40 -8.62 5.85
C ASP A 304 -27.93 -8.56 4.38
N ALA A 305 -27.72 -7.36 3.84
CA ALA A 305 -27.17 -7.16 2.51
C ALA A 305 -25.73 -7.69 2.36
N PHE A 306 -25.03 -7.94 3.47
CA PHE A 306 -23.64 -8.44 3.43
C PHE A 306 -23.49 -9.77 2.67
N SER A 307 -24.54 -10.61 2.67
CA SER A 307 -24.58 -11.88 1.93
C SER A 307 -24.44 -11.73 0.41
N LYS A 308 -24.60 -10.52 -0.12
CA LYS A 308 -24.54 -10.17 -1.55
C LYS A 308 -23.40 -9.20 -1.89
N LEU A 309 -22.58 -8.85 -0.91
CA LEU A 309 -21.53 -7.85 -1.04
C LEU A 309 -20.17 -8.44 -0.72
N GLU A 310 -19.14 -7.80 -1.26
CA GLU A 310 -17.77 -8.09 -0.87
C GLU A 310 -17.58 -7.92 0.65
N PRO A 311 -16.72 -8.74 1.28
CA PRO A 311 -16.36 -8.64 2.69
C PRO A 311 -16.10 -7.20 3.14
N ALA A 312 -16.80 -6.77 4.20
CA ALA A 312 -16.83 -5.36 4.54
C ALA A 312 -15.49 -4.85 5.08
N PRO A 313 -15.02 -3.70 4.57
CA PRO A 313 -13.87 -3.00 5.13
C PRO A 313 -14.29 -2.01 6.22
N TYR A 314 -13.43 -1.76 7.21
CA TYR A 314 -13.57 -0.64 8.15
C TYR A 314 -12.38 0.31 8.11
N LYS A 315 -12.58 1.51 8.67
CA LYS A 315 -11.52 2.48 8.97
C LYS A 315 -11.87 3.20 10.27
N LEU A 316 -11.01 3.09 11.26
CA LEU A 316 -11.17 3.65 12.59
C LEU A 316 -9.99 4.58 12.88
N ALA A 317 -10.25 5.72 13.50
CA ALA A 317 -9.25 6.65 13.98
C ALA A 317 -9.82 7.45 15.15
N THR A 318 -8.96 7.82 16.10
CA THR A 318 -9.26 8.71 17.20
C THR A 318 -7.97 9.39 17.68
N ASN A 319 -8.10 10.60 18.21
CA ASN A 319 -7.02 11.26 18.95
C ASN A 319 -7.38 11.18 20.43
N LEU A 320 -6.40 10.81 21.26
CA LEU A 320 -6.55 10.71 22.69
C LEU A 320 -6.19 12.04 23.37
N ASN A 321 -6.61 12.21 24.62
CA ASN A 321 -6.32 13.41 25.40
C ASN A 321 -4.82 13.61 25.66
N ASN A 322 -4.02 12.55 25.60
CA ASN A 322 -2.55 12.60 25.70
C ASN A 322 -1.86 13.04 24.39
N GLY A 323 -2.62 13.43 23.36
CA GLY A 323 -2.10 13.89 22.07
C GLY A 323 -1.76 12.78 21.07
N ARG A 324 -1.87 11.50 21.44
CA ARG A 324 -1.59 10.38 20.52
C ARG A 324 -2.77 10.08 19.61
N GLY A 325 -2.45 9.81 18.34
CA GLY A 325 -3.41 9.23 17.39
C GLY A 325 -3.41 7.71 17.51
N VAL A 326 -4.60 7.11 17.58
CA VAL A 326 -4.81 5.67 17.47
C VAL A 326 -5.72 5.39 16.29
N TYR A 327 -5.32 4.46 15.40
CA TYR A 327 -6.07 4.19 14.18
C TYR A 327 -5.86 2.78 13.64
N SER A 328 -6.84 2.32 12.86
CA SER A 328 -6.71 1.10 12.07
C SER A 328 -5.87 1.36 10.83
N PHE A 329 -4.89 0.51 10.57
CA PHE A 329 -3.99 0.57 9.43
C PHE A 329 -4.01 -0.76 8.67
N CYS A 330 -3.86 -0.67 7.34
CA CYS A 330 -3.80 -1.83 6.44
C CYS A 330 -4.88 -2.90 6.73
N MET A 331 -6.13 -2.46 6.95
CA MET A 331 -7.26 -3.36 7.19
C MET A 331 -7.49 -4.26 5.97
N CYS A 332 -7.56 -5.57 6.19
CA CYS A 332 -7.66 -6.64 5.20
C CYS A 332 -8.94 -7.44 5.46
N PRO A 333 -10.01 -7.24 4.67
CA PRO A 333 -11.21 -8.06 4.75
C PRO A 333 -10.92 -9.50 4.35
N GLY A 334 -11.47 -10.47 5.08
CA GLY A 334 -11.32 -11.91 4.88
C GLY A 334 -9.89 -12.30 4.52
N GLY A 335 -8.97 -11.80 5.35
CA GLY A 335 -7.53 -11.85 5.12
C GLY A 335 -6.79 -12.68 6.14
N PHE A 336 -5.47 -12.61 6.08
CA PHE A 336 -4.55 -13.28 6.97
C PHE A 336 -3.64 -12.26 7.65
N VAL A 337 -3.33 -12.48 8.92
CA VAL A 337 -2.13 -11.91 9.54
C VAL A 337 -0.94 -12.69 9.00
N VAL A 338 0.17 -12.02 8.66
CA VAL A 338 1.33 -12.68 8.06
C VAL A 338 2.61 -12.33 8.79
N ASN A 339 3.48 -13.32 8.99
CA ASN A 339 4.86 -13.05 9.41
C ASN A 339 5.58 -12.30 8.28
N SER A 340 6.01 -11.07 8.56
CA SER A 340 6.63 -10.17 7.58
C SER A 340 8.05 -9.76 7.97
N SER A 341 8.67 -10.54 8.85
CA SER A 341 10.04 -10.35 9.33
C SER A 341 11.04 -10.41 8.18
N SER A 342 12.12 -9.65 8.32
CA SER A 342 13.21 -9.57 7.33
C SER A 342 14.60 -9.52 7.98
N GLU A 343 14.69 -9.66 9.30
CA GLU A 343 15.92 -9.70 10.07
C GLU A 343 15.85 -10.88 11.05
N GLU A 344 16.96 -11.56 11.27
CA GLU A 344 17.05 -12.63 12.26
C GLU A 344 16.72 -12.13 13.68
N ASN A 345 16.13 -13.00 14.49
CA ASN A 345 15.76 -12.74 15.89
C ASN A 345 14.83 -11.52 16.09
N ARG A 346 14.07 -11.16 15.05
CA ARG A 346 13.15 -10.04 15.04
C ARG A 346 11.84 -10.48 14.42
N LEU A 347 10.72 -10.13 15.08
CA LEU A 347 9.40 -10.53 14.63
C LEU A 347 8.55 -9.31 14.26
N VAL A 348 8.01 -9.34 13.05
CA VAL A 348 7.08 -8.34 12.53
C VAL A 348 5.89 -9.04 11.89
N VAL A 349 4.69 -8.50 12.08
CA VAL A 349 3.51 -8.92 11.33
C VAL A 349 3.04 -7.84 10.37
N ASN A 350 2.30 -8.27 9.36
CA ASN A 350 1.47 -7.42 8.50
C ASN A 350 0.16 -8.15 8.18
N GLY A 351 -0.61 -7.66 7.21
CA GLY A 351 -1.84 -8.31 6.75
C GLY A 351 -1.90 -8.43 5.24
N MET A 352 -2.53 -9.50 4.77
CA MET A 352 -2.80 -9.72 3.36
C MET A 352 -4.20 -10.27 3.15
N SER A 353 -4.70 -10.19 1.92
CA SER A 353 -5.86 -10.98 1.47
C SER A 353 -5.60 -11.48 0.05
N TYR A 354 -6.20 -12.61 -0.29
CA TYR A 354 -6.35 -13.01 -1.70
C TYR A 354 -7.44 -12.17 -2.37
N SER A 355 -7.48 -12.21 -3.70
CA SER A 355 -8.47 -11.49 -4.52
C SER A 355 -9.91 -11.76 -4.09
N LYS A 356 -10.23 -12.97 -3.61
CA LYS A 356 -11.56 -13.36 -3.13
C LYS A 356 -11.93 -12.87 -1.73
N ARG A 357 -10.95 -12.51 -0.90
CA ARG A 357 -11.16 -12.10 0.50
C ARG A 357 -12.04 -13.08 1.31
N ASP A 358 -11.84 -14.37 1.13
CA ASP A 358 -12.74 -15.43 1.63
C ASP A 358 -12.21 -16.16 2.89
N SER A 359 -11.20 -15.62 3.59
CA SER A 359 -10.85 -16.13 4.92
C SER A 359 -11.95 -15.79 5.95
N LYS A 360 -11.94 -16.50 7.08
CA LYS A 360 -12.94 -16.33 8.15
C LYS A 360 -12.82 -15.02 8.91
N ASN A 361 -11.65 -14.38 8.91
CA ASN A 361 -11.36 -13.24 9.76
C ASN A 361 -11.09 -11.94 8.97
N ALA A 362 -11.67 -10.85 9.44
CA ALA A 362 -11.18 -9.52 9.13
C ALA A 362 -9.97 -9.24 10.02
N ASN A 363 -8.92 -8.61 9.48
CA ASN A 363 -7.81 -8.14 10.31
C ASN A 363 -7.38 -6.72 9.97
N SER A 364 -6.84 -5.99 10.94
CA SER A 364 -6.14 -4.71 10.72
C SER A 364 -5.07 -4.52 11.77
N ALA A 365 -4.07 -3.69 11.49
CA ALA A 365 -3.20 -3.21 12.55
C ALA A 365 -3.93 -2.10 13.31
N ILE A 366 -4.01 -2.20 14.63
CA ILE A 366 -4.38 -1.05 15.47
C ILE A 366 -3.09 -0.45 15.98
N VAL A 367 -2.82 0.79 15.56
CA VAL A 367 -1.52 1.42 15.76
C VAL A 367 -1.66 2.74 16.48
N VAL A 368 -0.64 3.05 17.28
CA VAL A 368 -0.47 4.26 18.06
C VAL A 368 0.67 5.07 17.45
N SER A 369 0.48 6.38 17.28
CA SER A 369 1.53 7.28 16.82
C SER A 369 2.70 7.35 17.80
N VAL A 370 3.92 7.27 17.27
CA VAL A 370 5.19 7.37 18.01
C VAL A 370 6.13 8.39 17.37
N GLY A 371 6.95 9.04 18.20
CA GLY A 371 7.81 10.14 17.79
C GLY A 371 8.87 10.49 18.82
N ALA A 372 9.07 11.79 19.08
CA ALA A 372 10.13 12.29 19.95
C ALA A 372 10.11 11.77 21.40
N ASN A 373 8.96 11.26 21.86
CA ASN A 373 8.84 10.63 23.19
C ASN A 373 9.46 9.21 23.23
N GLU A 374 9.60 8.55 22.08
CA GLU A 374 10.11 7.17 21.99
C GLU A 374 11.54 7.10 21.48
N PHE A 375 11.98 8.07 20.69
CA PHE A 375 13.30 8.04 20.08
C PHE A 375 13.85 9.45 19.79
N ASP A 376 15.17 9.58 19.89
CA ASP A 376 15.90 10.83 19.70
C ASP A 376 15.84 11.33 18.25
N LYS A 377 15.17 12.46 18.03
CA LYS A 377 15.01 13.07 16.71
C LYS A 377 16.28 13.66 16.11
N SER A 378 17.32 13.90 16.92
CA SER A 378 18.59 14.43 16.43
C SER A 378 19.41 13.39 15.65
N ASN A 379 19.17 12.10 15.90
CA ASN A 379 19.75 11.00 15.15
C ASN A 379 18.73 10.45 14.13
N PRO A 380 18.96 10.55 12.81
CA PRO A 380 18.01 10.09 11.79
C PRO A 380 17.65 8.60 11.89
N LEU A 381 18.55 7.76 12.43
CA LEU A 381 18.36 6.31 12.50
C LEU A 381 17.73 5.82 13.81
N SER A 382 17.43 6.71 14.76
CA SER A 382 16.89 6.33 16.08
C SER A 382 15.54 5.62 15.99
N GLY A 383 14.67 6.01 15.06
CA GLY A 383 13.40 5.33 14.81
C GLY A 383 13.57 3.88 14.34
N ILE A 384 14.64 3.58 13.58
CA ILE A 384 14.99 2.21 13.18
C ILE A 384 15.43 1.39 14.41
N ALA A 385 16.22 1.99 15.31
CA ALA A 385 16.62 1.32 16.54
C ALA A 385 15.41 0.99 17.43
N PHE A 386 14.46 1.93 17.56
CA PHE A 386 13.19 1.68 18.24
C PHE A 386 12.39 0.53 17.61
N GLN A 387 12.26 0.51 16.27
CA GLN A 387 11.62 -0.61 15.58
C GLN A 387 12.31 -1.95 15.87
N ARG A 388 13.64 -2.01 15.83
CA ARG A 388 14.37 -3.25 16.14
C ARG A 388 14.12 -3.73 17.57
N ALA A 389 14.11 -2.81 18.54
CA ALA A 389 13.88 -3.16 19.95
C ALA A 389 12.50 -3.82 20.17
N ILE A 390 11.44 -3.25 19.60
CA ILE A 390 10.08 -3.83 19.72
C ILE A 390 9.93 -5.14 18.94
N GLU A 391 10.64 -5.29 17.82
CA GLU A 391 10.66 -6.54 17.04
C GLU A 391 11.40 -7.68 17.76
N GLU A 392 12.49 -7.37 18.47
CA GLU A 392 13.21 -8.32 19.33
C GLU A 392 12.37 -8.73 20.54
N ALA A 393 11.64 -7.78 21.16
CA ALA A 393 10.71 -8.06 22.25
C ALA A 393 9.59 -8.99 21.78
N ALA A 394 9.01 -8.75 20.60
CA ALA A 394 8.00 -9.62 20.01
C ALA A 394 8.54 -11.02 19.68
N PHE A 395 9.76 -11.11 19.15
CA PHE A 395 10.42 -12.40 18.88
C PHE A 395 10.60 -13.21 20.16
N LYS A 396 11.05 -12.57 21.25
CA LYS A 396 11.19 -13.21 22.57
C LYS A 396 9.84 -13.65 23.14
N ALA A 397 8.82 -12.80 23.06
CA ALA A 397 7.48 -13.08 23.57
C ALA A 397 6.83 -14.31 22.91
N GLY A 398 7.17 -14.61 21.66
CA GLY A 398 6.68 -15.78 20.94
C GLY A 398 7.72 -16.89 20.75
N ASN A 399 8.91 -16.79 21.36
CA ASN A 399 10.02 -17.73 21.15
C ASN A 399 10.28 -18.04 19.66
N GLY A 400 10.30 -16.99 18.82
CA GLY A 400 10.43 -17.07 17.36
C GLY A 400 9.14 -17.31 16.57
N CYS A 401 8.04 -17.70 17.23
CA CYS A 401 6.70 -17.75 16.63
C CYS A 401 6.00 -16.39 16.79
N ILE A 402 4.94 -16.12 16.02
CA ILE A 402 4.10 -14.93 16.21
C ILE A 402 3.40 -15.05 17.58
N PRO A 403 3.70 -14.16 18.56
CA PRO A 403 2.98 -14.15 19.82
C PRO A 403 1.54 -13.68 19.59
N GLN A 404 0.58 -14.41 20.15
CA GLN A 404 -0.83 -14.08 20.12
C GLN A 404 -1.39 -13.98 21.54
N GLN A 405 -2.37 -13.09 21.72
CA GLN A 405 -3.04 -12.87 23.00
C GLN A 405 -4.47 -12.40 22.74
N LEU A 406 -5.44 -12.92 23.49
CA LEU A 406 -6.80 -12.40 23.45
C LEU A 406 -6.83 -11.00 24.05
N TYR A 407 -7.64 -10.09 23.51
CA TYR A 407 -7.68 -8.70 23.93
C TYR A 407 -8.03 -8.54 25.42
N GLY A 408 -8.90 -9.39 25.96
CA GLY A 408 -9.23 -9.39 27.38
C GLY A 408 -8.09 -9.80 28.28
N ASP A 409 -7.35 -10.81 27.87
CA ASP A 409 -6.14 -11.27 28.56
C ASP A 409 -5.02 -10.22 28.47
N PHE A 410 -4.90 -9.54 27.32
CA PHE A 410 -3.99 -8.40 27.13
C PHE A 410 -4.30 -7.24 28.09
N LYS A 411 -5.58 -6.87 28.25
CA LYS A 411 -6.02 -5.85 29.23
C LYS A 411 -5.73 -6.29 30.67
N ALA A 412 -5.93 -7.58 30.97
CA ALA A 412 -5.68 -8.14 32.29
C ALA A 412 -4.20 -8.47 32.56
N LYS A 413 -3.30 -8.25 31.59
CA LYS A 413 -1.88 -8.63 31.63
C LYS A 413 -1.69 -10.11 32.02
N ARG A 414 -2.45 -11.01 31.39
CA ARG A 414 -2.36 -12.47 31.59
C ARG A 414 -2.15 -13.20 30.28
N LEU A 415 -1.52 -14.36 30.32
CA LEU A 415 -1.33 -15.19 29.13
C LEU A 415 -2.64 -15.90 28.75
N SER A 416 -3.00 -15.86 27.47
CA SER A 416 -4.13 -16.63 26.94
C SER A 416 -3.81 -18.13 26.94
N LYS A 417 -4.83 -18.94 27.27
CA LYS A 417 -4.70 -20.41 27.34
C LYS A 417 -5.32 -21.12 26.13
N SER A 418 -6.31 -20.51 25.51
CA SER A 418 -7.01 -20.98 24.33
C SER A 418 -7.63 -19.79 23.60
N TYR A 419 -8.07 -19.99 22.35
CA TYR A 419 -8.95 -19.02 21.70
C TYR A 419 -10.36 -19.05 22.29
N GLY A 420 -11.14 -18.01 22.00
CA GLY A 420 -12.57 -17.94 22.28
C GLY A 420 -13.41 -18.51 21.14
N ASP A 421 -14.37 -17.73 20.65
CA ASP A 421 -15.38 -18.22 19.69
C ASP A 421 -14.85 -18.50 18.29
N PHE A 422 -13.64 -18.03 17.97
CA PHE A 422 -13.04 -18.17 16.64
C PHE A 422 -11.52 -18.34 16.72
N SER A 423 -10.94 -19.00 15.72
CA SER A 423 -9.50 -19.22 15.58
C SER A 423 -8.84 -18.11 14.76
N SER A 424 -7.53 -17.94 14.94
CA SER A 424 -6.72 -17.03 14.11
C SER A 424 -6.60 -17.51 12.65
N GLU A 425 -6.59 -16.57 11.72
CA GLU A 425 -6.22 -16.74 10.31
C GLU A 425 -4.83 -16.13 10.10
N THR A 426 -3.78 -16.92 10.38
CA THR A 426 -2.38 -16.47 10.30
C THR A 426 -1.56 -17.31 9.31
N LYS A 427 -0.60 -16.66 8.63
CA LYS A 427 0.50 -17.33 7.91
C LYS A 427 1.82 -17.13 8.65
N GLY A 428 2.37 -18.22 9.16
CA GLY A 428 3.48 -18.25 10.10
C GLY A 428 3.14 -19.08 11.32
N LYS A 429 4.15 -19.67 11.96
CA LYS A 429 3.97 -20.35 13.25
C LYS A 429 3.53 -19.35 14.32
N THR A 430 2.61 -19.76 15.17
CA THR A 430 2.10 -18.93 16.26
C THR A 430 2.26 -19.60 17.61
N SER A 431 2.23 -18.81 18.67
CA SER A 431 2.20 -19.26 20.06
C SER A 431 1.47 -18.23 20.91
N PHE A 432 0.83 -18.65 22.01
CA PHE A 432 0.38 -17.67 22.99
C PHE A 432 1.60 -17.00 23.65
N GLY A 433 1.58 -15.67 23.76
CA GLY A 433 2.69 -14.88 24.29
C GLY A 433 2.21 -13.58 24.93
N MET A 434 3.02 -13.02 25.85
CA MET A 434 2.69 -11.77 26.55
C MET A 434 2.97 -10.56 25.65
N LEU A 435 1.94 -10.04 24.98
CA LEU A 435 2.06 -8.83 24.16
C LEU A 435 2.09 -7.55 25.00
N SER A 436 1.52 -7.59 26.21
CA SER A 436 1.44 -6.44 27.13
C SER A 436 2.80 -5.85 27.53
N ASP A 437 3.88 -6.62 27.37
CA ASP A 437 5.21 -6.27 27.87
C ASP A 437 6.13 -5.74 26.75
N ILE A 438 5.65 -5.69 25.51
CA ILE A 438 6.44 -5.28 24.34
C ILE A 438 6.60 -3.77 24.25
N PHE A 439 5.54 -3.02 24.58
CA PHE A 439 5.52 -1.56 24.47
C PHE A 439 5.61 -0.89 25.85
N SER A 440 5.95 0.40 25.86
CA SER A 440 5.89 1.20 27.08
C SER A 440 4.46 1.27 27.63
N GLN A 441 4.34 1.56 28.94
CA GLN A 441 3.04 1.68 29.59
C GLN A 441 2.15 2.76 28.92
N ASP A 442 2.74 3.82 28.37
CA ASP A 442 2.00 4.88 27.67
C ASP A 442 1.39 4.40 26.34
N ILE A 443 2.14 3.64 25.54
CA ILE A 443 1.65 3.07 24.28
C ILE A 443 0.60 1.99 24.59
N TYR A 444 0.86 1.15 25.59
CA TYR A 444 -0.07 0.12 26.07
C TYR A 444 -1.42 0.74 26.48
N GLN A 445 -1.40 1.78 27.32
CA GLN A 445 -2.63 2.45 27.76
C GLN A 445 -3.35 3.13 26.58
N SER A 446 -2.60 3.80 25.70
CA SER A 446 -3.18 4.45 24.52
C SER A 446 -3.86 3.44 23.58
N PHE A 447 -3.28 2.25 23.42
CA PHE A 447 -3.90 1.18 22.65
C PHE A 447 -5.24 0.75 23.26
N ILE A 448 -5.31 0.54 24.58
CA ILE A 448 -6.54 0.16 25.30
C ILE A 448 -7.61 1.25 25.17
N ASP A 449 -7.26 2.51 25.40
CA ASP A 449 -8.19 3.64 25.32
C ASP A 449 -8.76 3.77 23.90
N GLY A 450 -7.89 3.64 22.88
CA GLY A 450 -8.31 3.65 21.49
C GLY A 450 -9.23 2.47 21.13
N MET A 451 -8.93 1.28 21.62
CA MET A 451 -9.76 0.09 21.43
C MET A 451 -11.15 0.25 22.07
N GLY A 452 -11.24 0.81 23.27
CA GLY A 452 -12.54 1.10 23.92
C GLY A 452 -13.38 2.08 23.10
N ILE A 453 -12.78 3.13 22.54
CA ILE A 453 -13.46 4.06 21.62
C ILE A 453 -13.91 3.35 20.33
N PHE A 454 -13.14 2.37 19.85
CA PHE A 454 -13.51 1.61 18.67
C PHE A 454 -14.66 0.64 18.92
N GLY A 455 -14.75 0.04 20.10
CA GLY A 455 -15.90 -0.76 20.57
C GLY A 455 -17.21 0.02 20.54
N SER A 456 -17.18 1.33 20.81
CA SER A 456 -18.36 2.20 20.71
C SER A 456 -18.75 2.56 19.27
N LYS A 457 -17.84 2.42 18.29
CA LYS A 457 -18.06 2.72 16.87
C LYS A 457 -18.50 1.49 16.08
N ILE A 458 -17.91 0.34 16.38
CA ILE A 458 -18.25 -0.96 15.80
C ILE A 458 -18.53 -1.90 16.97
N LYS A 459 -19.80 -2.25 17.17
CA LYS A 459 -20.24 -3.08 18.29
C LYS A 459 -19.46 -4.40 18.29
N GLY A 460 -18.79 -4.70 19.41
CA GLY A 460 -17.99 -5.92 19.61
C GLY A 460 -16.58 -5.85 19.04
N PHE A 461 -16.12 -4.69 18.57
CA PHE A 461 -14.72 -4.53 18.14
C PHE A 461 -13.73 -4.71 19.29
N ASP A 462 -14.14 -4.42 20.52
CA ASP A 462 -13.40 -4.58 21.77
C ASP A 462 -13.77 -5.87 22.53
N ARG A 463 -14.36 -6.86 21.84
CA ARG A 463 -14.68 -8.18 22.41
C ARG A 463 -13.45 -8.82 23.07
N GLU A 464 -13.65 -9.44 24.24
CA GLU A 464 -12.57 -9.98 25.06
C GLU A 464 -11.75 -11.07 24.33
N ASP A 465 -12.38 -11.81 23.42
CA ASP A 465 -11.76 -12.86 22.61
C ASP A 465 -11.30 -12.39 21.22
N ALA A 466 -11.22 -11.08 20.97
CA ALA A 466 -10.53 -10.56 19.79
C ALA A 466 -9.05 -10.95 19.86
N ILE A 467 -8.48 -11.42 18.75
CA ILE A 467 -7.11 -11.96 18.74
C ILE A 467 -6.13 -10.85 18.38
N LEU A 468 -5.21 -10.53 19.28
CA LEU A 468 -4.05 -9.70 19.00
C LEU A 468 -2.86 -10.57 18.58
N SER A 469 -2.10 -10.14 17.57
CA SER A 469 -1.00 -10.90 16.97
C SER A 469 0.19 -10.00 16.68
N GLY A 470 1.38 -10.34 17.21
CA GLY A 470 2.69 -9.79 16.86
C GLY A 470 2.81 -8.25 16.84
N VAL A 471 3.97 -7.70 16.47
CA VAL A 471 4.10 -6.24 16.31
C VAL A 471 3.96 -5.80 14.86
N GLU A 472 3.14 -4.79 14.63
CA GLU A 472 3.12 -4.02 13.39
C GLU A 472 4.04 -2.80 13.57
N SER A 473 5.34 -2.97 13.35
CA SER A 473 6.35 -1.93 13.60
C SER A 473 6.69 -1.07 12.38
N ARG A 474 6.27 -1.49 11.18
CA ARG A 474 6.73 -0.94 9.90
C ARG A 474 5.57 -0.35 9.09
N THR A 475 4.84 0.59 9.71
CA THR A 475 3.64 1.20 9.07
C THR A 475 3.97 2.27 8.03
N SER A 476 5.13 2.90 8.16
CA SER A 476 5.71 3.82 7.19
C SER A 476 7.20 3.98 7.50
N SER A 477 7.95 4.70 6.65
CA SER A 477 9.38 4.91 6.91
C SER A 477 9.64 5.69 8.20
N PRO A 478 10.56 5.19 9.06
CA PRO A 478 11.06 5.93 10.22
C PRO A 478 12.09 7.00 9.83
N VAL A 479 12.47 7.07 8.54
CA VAL A 479 13.45 8.02 8.00
C VAL A 479 12.83 8.79 6.84
N ARG A 480 13.15 10.09 6.77
CA ARG A 480 12.99 10.90 5.58
C ARG A 480 14.36 11.06 4.94
N ILE A 481 14.51 10.68 3.67
CA ILE A 481 15.72 10.98 2.88
C ILE A 481 15.41 12.21 2.06
N ASN A 482 15.94 13.36 2.46
CA ASN A 482 15.52 14.64 1.92
C ASN A 482 15.96 14.77 0.46
N ARG A 483 15.06 15.33 -0.37
CA ARG A 483 15.34 15.69 -1.76
C ARG A 483 14.86 17.10 -2.07
N ASN A 484 15.58 17.80 -2.93
CA ASN A 484 15.28 19.17 -3.38
C ASN A 484 14.14 19.20 -4.43
N GLU A 485 13.88 20.37 -4.98
CA GLU A 485 12.89 20.63 -6.04
C GLU A 485 13.17 19.87 -7.35
N TYR A 486 14.44 19.49 -7.60
CA TYR A 486 14.87 18.64 -8.71
C TYR A 486 14.79 17.14 -8.38
N PHE A 487 14.23 16.78 -7.23
CA PHE A 487 14.09 15.42 -6.72
C PHE A 487 15.41 14.72 -6.36
N GLN A 488 16.51 15.47 -6.26
CA GLN A 488 17.82 14.94 -5.89
C GLN A 488 18.10 15.13 -4.39
N ALA A 489 18.84 14.20 -3.80
CA ALA A 489 19.44 14.38 -2.48
C ALA A 489 20.51 15.49 -2.49
N ASN A 490 21.16 15.72 -1.35
CA ASN A 490 22.37 16.57 -1.29
C ASN A 490 23.57 16.00 -2.08
N ILE A 491 23.44 14.78 -2.60
CA ILE A 491 24.35 14.17 -3.56
C ILE A 491 23.71 14.28 -4.95
N ALA A 492 24.36 15.00 -5.87
CA ALA A 492 23.85 15.20 -7.22
C ALA A 492 23.72 13.86 -7.96
N GLY A 493 22.60 13.68 -8.66
CA GLY A 493 22.27 12.44 -9.39
C GLY A 493 21.68 11.31 -8.54
N LEU A 494 21.64 11.43 -7.20
CA LEU A 494 20.95 10.48 -6.33
C LEU A 494 19.51 10.93 -6.08
N TYR A 495 18.52 10.11 -6.42
CA TYR A 495 17.09 10.44 -6.36
C TYR A 495 16.35 9.58 -5.32
N PRO A 496 16.12 10.07 -4.09
CA PRO A 496 15.28 9.39 -3.10
C PRO A 496 13.85 9.20 -3.59
N CYS A 497 13.33 7.97 -3.53
CA CYS A 497 12.04 7.63 -4.12
C CYS A 497 11.19 6.70 -3.23
N GLY A 498 9.87 6.91 -3.27
CA GLY A 498 8.88 6.01 -2.69
C GLY A 498 8.84 6.03 -1.16
N GLU A 499 8.36 4.92 -0.59
CA GLU A 499 8.07 4.83 0.84
C GLU A 499 9.34 4.84 1.69
N GLY A 500 10.42 4.19 1.24
CA GLY A 500 11.71 4.18 1.95
C GLY A 500 12.28 5.57 2.17
N ALA A 501 12.20 6.44 1.16
CA ALA A 501 12.58 7.85 1.27
C ALA A 501 11.57 8.70 2.07
N GLY A 502 10.40 8.15 2.42
CA GLY A 502 9.36 8.83 3.17
C GLY A 502 8.39 9.68 2.33
N TYR A 503 8.33 9.50 1.00
CA TYR A 503 7.48 10.28 0.08
C TYR A 503 6.18 9.58 -0.36
N ALA A 504 5.97 8.36 0.10
CA ALA A 504 4.78 7.55 -0.17
C ALA A 504 4.37 6.74 1.07
N GLY A 505 3.18 6.13 1.05
CA GLY A 505 2.65 5.32 2.17
C GLY A 505 1.72 4.20 1.71
N GLY A 506 1.97 3.64 0.53
CA GLY A 506 1.17 2.56 -0.07
C GLY A 506 1.45 2.41 -1.57
N ILE A 507 1.02 1.29 -2.15
CA ILE A 507 1.34 0.84 -3.52
C ILE A 507 1.16 1.96 -4.56
N THR A 508 -0.04 2.54 -4.64
CA THR A 508 -0.37 3.56 -5.63
C THR A 508 0.45 4.84 -5.44
N SER A 509 0.58 5.31 -4.19
CA SER A 509 1.38 6.52 -3.91
C SER A 509 2.87 6.31 -4.21
N ALA A 510 3.40 5.11 -3.98
CA ALA A 510 4.78 4.76 -4.30
C ALA A 510 5.00 4.68 -5.82
N ALA A 511 4.09 4.03 -6.55
CA ALA A 511 4.10 4.02 -8.01
C ALA A 511 4.04 5.44 -8.60
N MET A 512 3.15 6.29 -8.09
CA MET A 512 3.06 7.69 -8.50
C MET A 512 4.34 8.48 -8.20
N ASP A 513 5.01 8.22 -7.07
CA ASP A 513 6.30 8.86 -6.76
C ASP A 513 7.42 8.36 -7.68
N GLY A 514 7.40 7.08 -8.05
CA GLY A 514 8.28 6.51 -9.08
C GLY A 514 8.15 7.21 -10.43
N ILE A 515 6.90 7.44 -10.88
CA ILE A 515 6.62 8.23 -12.09
C ILE A 515 7.19 9.64 -11.96
N LYS A 516 6.95 10.33 -10.83
CA LYS A 516 7.45 11.69 -10.59
C LYS A 516 8.97 11.79 -10.62
N VAL A 517 9.66 10.82 -10.03
CA VAL A 517 11.12 10.78 -10.03
C VAL A 517 11.65 10.52 -11.46
N ALA A 518 11.04 9.62 -12.22
CA ALA A 518 11.43 9.41 -13.61
C ALA A 518 11.18 10.65 -14.49
N GLU A 519 10.07 11.36 -14.29
CA GLU A 519 9.83 12.66 -14.94
C GLU A 519 10.91 13.69 -14.59
N ALA A 520 11.31 13.76 -13.31
CA ALA A 520 12.35 14.68 -12.86
C ALA A 520 13.71 14.32 -13.47
N VAL A 521 14.07 13.04 -13.52
CA VAL A 521 15.28 12.56 -14.22
C VAL A 521 15.28 13.01 -15.67
N ILE A 522 14.20 12.75 -16.42
CA ILE A 522 14.08 13.14 -17.84
C ILE A 522 14.15 14.67 -17.99
N SER A 523 13.48 15.41 -17.12
CA SER A 523 13.45 16.87 -17.17
C SER A 523 14.82 17.48 -16.88
N ASN A 524 15.51 16.99 -15.85
CA ASN A 524 16.85 17.43 -15.47
C ASN A 524 17.89 17.11 -16.55
N LEU A 525 17.72 15.98 -17.25
CA LEU A 525 18.54 15.67 -18.40
C LEU A 525 18.21 16.56 -19.60
N ASN A 526 16.97 17.01 -19.80
CA ASN A 526 16.66 17.92 -20.91
C ASN A 526 17.16 19.37 -20.71
N LEU A 527 17.54 19.74 -19.47
CA LEU A 527 18.25 21.00 -19.16
C LEU A 527 19.69 20.93 -19.67
#